data_AF-C7XX17-F1
#
_entry.id   AF-C7XX17-F1
#
_cell.length_a   1.000
_cell.length_b   1.000
_cell.length_c   1.000
_cell.angle_alpha   90.00
_cell.angle_beta   90.00
_cell.angle_gamma   90.00
#
_symmetry.space_group_name_H-M   'P 1'
#
loop_
_entity.id
_entity.type
_entity.pdbx_description
1 polymer ?
#
loop_
_entity_poly.entity_id
_entity_poly.type
_entity_poly.pdbx_seq_one_letter_code
_entity_poly.pdbx_strand_id
1 'polypeptide(L)'
;MKSPASCRGFFYERNESIMKKLKWVLLVIGVLIIFVGAYFAGKMFNKSSVQTSQTSSSSVTKTSSKTNSSTESSSSSSNDSGDKLDYDSITPMQTAAAIAYYGDHVVDKGCWHGLFSSYGDDLDIDQFDNADHLNVKGRGNSWGLRPSNMNGGSIAQYTVGADGEVAFYDVKTTNLQKDKDPLATANLHDIINYVNDHSVVDQIKDKAQHIHLQQ
;
A
#
# COMPACT_ATOMS: atom_id res chain seq x y z
N MET A 1 -28.62 -29.90 49.01
CA MET A 1 -28.92 -28.90 47.96
C MET A 1 -28.24 -27.59 48.34
N LYS A 2 -27.23 -27.17 47.59
CA LYS A 2 -26.42 -25.96 47.87
C LYS A 2 -26.44 -25.12 46.58
N SER A 3 -27.02 -23.93 46.66
CA SER A 3 -27.12 -22.97 45.55
C SER A 3 -25.83 -22.16 45.44
N PRO A 4 -25.32 -21.84 44.24
CA PRO A 4 -24.07 -21.10 44.06
C PRO A 4 -24.27 -19.58 44.15
N ALA A 5 -23.28 -18.93 44.78
CA ALA A 5 -23.20 -17.48 44.94
C ALA A 5 -22.78 -16.77 43.64
N SER A 6 -23.30 -15.55 43.52
CA SER A 6 -23.28 -14.63 42.38
C SER A 6 -21.89 -14.09 42.02
N CYS A 7 -21.46 -14.29 40.76
CA CYS A 7 -20.36 -13.57 40.11
C CYS A 7 -20.92 -12.34 39.36
N ARG A 8 -21.06 -11.19 40.04
CA ARG A 8 -21.43 -9.90 39.42
C ARG A 8 -20.55 -8.72 39.83
N GLY A 9 -19.30 -8.97 40.24
CA GLY A 9 -18.39 -7.92 40.75
C GLY A 9 -17.31 -7.40 39.79
N PHE A 10 -16.95 -8.13 38.73
CA PHE A 10 -15.67 -7.86 38.03
C PHE A 10 -15.74 -6.99 36.77
N PHE A 11 -16.92 -6.57 36.32
CA PHE A 11 -17.07 -5.85 35.03
C PHE A 11 -17.17 -4.32 35.13
N TYR A 12 -17.32 -3.75 36.33
CA TYR A 12 -17.53 -2.30 36.45
C TYR A 12 -16.25 -1.49 36.71
N GLU A 13 -15.23 -2.08 37.32
CA GLU A 13 -13.98 -1.37 37.69
C GLU A 13 -13.03 -1.12 36.51
N ARG A 14 -13.16 -1.88 35.41
CA ARG A 14 -12.26 -1.78 34.24
C ARG A 14 -12.49 -0.50 33.42
N ASN A 15 -13.70 0.04 33.44
CA ASN A 15 -14.13 1.07 32.49
C ASN A 15 -13.69 2.49 32.89
N GLU A 16 -13.45 2.76 34.18
CA GLU A 16 -13.05 4.09 34.64
C GLU A 16 -11.58 4.42 34.29
N SER A 17 -10.72 3.40 34.25
CA SER A 17 -9.30 3.56 33.90
C SER A 17 -9.09 3.87 32.41
N ILE A 18 -9.95 3.34 31.54
CA ILE A 18 -9.86 3.52 30.07
C ILE A 18 -10.31 4.93 29.69
N MET A 19 -11.37 5.46 30.30
CA MET A 19 -11.85 6.82 30.02
C MET A 19 -10.87 7.90 30.49
N LYS A 20 -10.13 7.68 31.58
CA LYS A 20 -9.07 8.60 32.03
C LYS A 20 -7.89 8.60 31.05
N LYS A 21 -7.48 7.44 30.53
CA LYS A 21 -6.41 7.32 29.52
C LYS A 21 -6.81 7.95 28.18
N LEU A 22 -8.04 7.75 27.72
CA LEU A 22 -8.54 8.33 26.46
C LEU A 22 -8.57 9.87 26.51
N LYS A 23 -8.95 10.47 27.65
CA LYS A 23 -8.91 11.92 27.84
C LYS A 23 -7.49 12.51 27.78
N TRP A 24 -6.52 11.83 28.36
CA TRP A 24 -5.11 12.25 28.29
C TRP A 24 -4.52 12.11 26.88
N VAL A 25 -4.86 11.04 26.15
CA VAL A 25 -4.42 10.84 24.76
C VAL A 25 -4.98 11.92 23.82
N LEU A 26 -6.26 12.28 23.96
CA LEU A 26 -6.87 13.34 23.14
C LEU A 26 -6.24 14.71 23.40
N LEU A 27 -5.85 15.01 24.65
CA LEU A 27 -5.21 16.28 25.00
C LEU A 27 -3.81 16.37 24.38
N VAL A 28 -3.02 15.29 24.43
CA VAL A 28 -1.68 15.23 23.83
C VAL A 28 -1.73 15.38 22.29
N ILE A 29 -2.69 14.73 21.63
CA ILE A 29 -2.89 14.84 20.18
C ILE A 29 -3.28 16.27 19.78
N GLY A 30 -4.16 16.93 20.54
CA GLY A 30 -4.57 18.31 20.28
C GLY A 30 -3.40 19.30 20.30
N VAL A 31 -2.48 19.15 21.26
CA VAL A 31 -1.28 20.00 21.34
C VAL A 31 -0.33 19.74 20.17
N LEU A 32 -0.15 18.48 19.76
CA LEU A 32 0.73 18.11 18.65
C LEU A 32 0.29 18.73 17.31
N ILE A 33 -1.02 18.77 17.03
CA ILE A 33 -1.57 19.33 15.78
C ILE A 33 -1.29 20.84 15.69
N ILE A 34 -1.34 21.57 16.80
CA ILE A 34 -1.06 23.02 16.83
C ILE A 34 0.41 23.30 16.46
N PHE A 35 1.34 22.47 16.93
CA PHE A 35 2.77 22.61 16.59
C PHE A 35 3.07 22.31 15.12
N VAL A 36 2.42 21.29 14.54
CA VAL A 36 2.60 20.96 13.11
C VAL A 36 1.98 22.02 12.20
N GLY A 37 0.81 22.55 12.56
CA GLY A 37 0.14 23.62 11.80
C GLY A 37 0.96 24.91 11.76
N ALA A 38 1.59 25.30 12.88
CA ALA A 38 2.47 26.47 12.92
C ALA A 38 3.76 26.27 12.12
N TYR A 39 4.28 25.05 12.02
CA TYR A 39 5.50 24.74 11.26
C TYR A 39 5.31 24.81 9.74
N PHE A 40 4.13 24.40 9.24
CA PHE A 40 3.86 24.42 7.79
C PHE A 40 3.47 25.80 7.24
N ALA A 41 2.85 26.67 8.05
CA ALA A 41 2.49 28.03 7.62
C ALA A 41 3.72 28.90 7.30
N GLY A 42 4.90 28.60 7.85
CA GLY A 42 6.13 29.35 7.60
C GLY A 42 6.85 28.99 6.28
N LYS A 43 6.54 27.85 5.65
CA LYS A 43 7.32 27.34 4.50
C LYS A 43 6.80 27.76 3.13
N MET A 44 5.65 28.45 3.05
CA MET A 44 4.96 28.74 1.78
C MET A 44 5.25 30.12 1.16
N PHE A 45 6.21 30.90 1.68
CA PHE A 45 6.51 32.25 1.14
C PHE A 45 7.81 32.39 0.34
N ASN A 46 8.57 31.31 0.08
CA ASN A 46 9.77 31.40 -0.77
C ASN A 46 9.59 30.65 -2.09
N LYS A 47 8.96 31.31 -3.08
CA LYS A 47 9.26 31.09 -4.49
C LYS A 47 8.74 32.25 -5.33
N SER A 48 9.64 33.18 -5.66
CA SER A 48 9.47 34.07 -6.80
C SER A 48 10.84 34.42 -7.36
N SER A 49 11.13 33.91 -8.56
CA SER A 49 11.96 34.59 -9.57
C SER A 49 11.97 33.77 -10.86
N VAL A 50 11.55 34.45 -11.92
CA VAL A 50 11.34 34.03 -13.31
C VAL A 50 12.59 34.29 -14.15
N GLN A 51 12.91 33.41 -15.12
CA GLN A 51 13.55 33.74 -16.44
C GLN A 51 13.64 32.44 -17.26
N THR A 52 12.94 32.16 -18.37
CA THR A 52 12.69 32.83 -19.67
C THR A 52 13.91 32.95 -20.61
N SER A 53 13.83 32.13 -21.68
CA SER A 53 14.40 32.24 -23.05
C SER A 53 15.89 31.90 -23.29
N GLN A 54 16.22 31.00 -24.23
CA GLN A 54 16.31 31.25 -25.68
C GLN A 54 16.76 30.01 -26.48
N THR A 55 16.12 29.82 -27.63
CA THR A 55 16.50 29.00 -28.79
C THR A 55 17.66 29.64 -29.56
N SER A 56 18.60 28.85 -30.11
CA SER A 56 19.19 29.02 -31.47
C SER A 56 20.30 28.02 -31.85
N SER A 57 19.98 27.20 -32.84
CA SER A 57 20.72 26.75 -34.05
C SER A 57 22.27 26.81 -34.19
N SER A 58 22.82 25.63 -34.51
CA SER A 58 23.75 25.25 -35.60
C SER A 58 25.17 25.84 -35.74
N SER A 59 26.19 24.95 -35.81
CA SER A 59 27.16 24.90 -36.92
C SER A 59 27.99 23.60 -36.94
N VAL A 60 28.09 23.00 -38.12
CA VAL A 60 28.94 21.86 -38.51
C VAL A 60 30.38 22.34 -38.75
N THR A 61 31.44 21.55 -38.45
CA THR A 61 32.63 21.31 -39.31
C THR A 61 33.45 20.09 -38.84
N LYS A 62 34.09 19.47 -39.83
CA LYS A 62 34.72 18.14 -40.01
C LYS A 62 36.07 17.84 -39.32
N THR A 63 36.23 16.54 -39.00
CA THR A 63 37.36 15.61 -39.32
C THR A 63 38.79 15.85 -38.78
N SER A 64 39.31 14.92 -37.94
CA SER A 64 40.44 14.00 -38.27
C SER A 64 41.03 13.29 -37.03
N SER A 65 41.04 11.95 -37.10
CA SER A 65 41.90 10.94 -36.44
C SER A 65 43.04 11.36 -35.50
N LYS A 66 43.08 10.77 -34.29
CA LYS A 66 44.13 9.78 -33.89
C LYS A 66 43.87 9.15 -32.52
N THR A 67 44.14 7.85 -32.48
CA THR A 67 44.29 6.91 -31.37
C THR A 67 44.99 7.48 -30.13
N ASN A 68 44.44 7.21 -28.94
CA ASN A 68 45.22 6.72 -27.81
C ASN A 68 44.33 5.96 -26.82
N SER A 69 44.80 4.78 -26.47
CA SER A 69 44.27 3.90 -25.45
C SER A 69 44.56 4.41 -24.04
N SER A 70 43.71 3.94 -23.13
CA SER A 70 43.90 3.80 -21.69
C SER A 70 43.17 4.82 -20.82
N THR A 71 42.59 4.21 -19.78
CA THR A 71 42.26 4.70 -18.44
C THR A 71 40.77 4.94 -18.13
N GLU A 72 40.38 4.25 -17.05
CA GLU A 72 39.30 4.54 -16.10
C GLU A 72 37.84 4.30 -16.50
N SER A 73 37.29 3.27 -15.86
CA SER A 73 36.11 3.38 -15.00
C SER A 73 34.86 3.99 -15.64
N SER A 74 34.24 3.24 -16.54
CA SER A 74 32.81 3.40 -16.81
C SER A 74 32.01 2.73 -15.71
N SER A 75 31.81 3.43 -14.59
CA SER A 75 30.56 3.28 -13.86
C SER A 75 29.46 3.75 -14.81
N SER A 76 28.91 2.81 -15.57
CA SER A 76 27.60 3.00 -16.18
C SER A 76 26.65 3.24 -15.03
N SER A 77 26.39 4.52 -14.74
CA SER A 77 25.08 4.93 -14.29
C SER A 77 24.15 4.51 -15.40
N SER A 78 23.69 3.25 -15.32
CA SER A 78 22.42 2.88 -15.86
C SER A 78 21.46 3.89 -15.24
N ASN A 79 21.11 4.91 -16.01
CA ASN A 79 19.77 5.44 -15.93
C ASN A 79 18.89 4.24 -16.26
N ASP A 80 18.65 3.43 -15.24
CA ASP A 80 17.58 2.48 -15.22
C ASP A 80 16.35 3.36 -15.33
N SER A 81 15.96 3.66 -16.57
CA SER A 81 14.57 3.87 -16.91
C SER A 81 13.90 2.51 -16.72
N GLY A 82 13.94 2.04 -15.46
CA GLY A 82 13.34 0.83 -15.00
C GLY A 82 11.88 0.96 -15.36
N ASP A 83 11.42 -0.05 -16.07
CA ASP A 83 10.19 -0.06 -16.83
C ASP A 83 9.01 0.11 -15.86
N LYS A 84 8.61 1.35 -15.56
CA LYS A 84 7.69 1.71 -14.47
C LYS A 84 6.31 1.10 -14.67
N LEU A 85 5.61 0.84 -13.56
CA LEU A 85 4.18 0.57 -13.63
C LEU A 85 3.44 1.88 -13.92
N ASP A 86 2.56 1.84 -14.91
CA ASP A 86 1.66 2.94 -15.24
C ASP A 86 0.24 2.60 -14.82
N TYR A 87 -0.45 3.57 -14.21
CA TYR A 87 -1.78 3.37 -13.67
C TYR A 87 -2.80 3.06 -14.78
N ASP A 88 -2.66 3.69 -15.95
CA ASP A 88 -3.63 3.54 -17.03
C ASP A 88 -3.44 2.24 -17.82
N SER A 89 -2.25 1.62 -17.75
CA SER A 89 -1.93 0.38 -18.46
C SER A 89 -1.67 -0.84 -17.56
N ILE A 90 -1.82 -0.72 -16.23
CA ILE A 90 -1.57 -1.83 -15.30
C ILE A 90 -2.60 -2.95 -15.50
N THR A 91 -2.12 -4.19 -15.55
CA THR A 91 -3.02 -5.35 -15.68
C THR A 91 -3.69 -5.69 -14.33
N PRO A 92 -4.81 -6.44 -14.32
CA PRO A 92 -5.43 -6.88 -13.08
C PRO A 92 -4.48 -7.67 -12.16
N MET A 93 -3.65 -8.55 -12.73
CA MET A 93 -2.69 -9.35 -11.96
C MET A 93 -1.55 -8.47 -11.41
N GLN A 94 -1.06 -7.50 -12.18
CA GLN A 94 -0.07 -6.53 -11.69
C GLN A 94 -0.67 -5.64 -10.60
N THR A 95 -1.93 -5.26 -10.72
CA THR A 95 -2.67 -4.52 -9.69
C THR A 95 -2.75 -5.33 -8.39
N ALA A 96 -3.14 -6.60 -8.50
CA ALA A 96 -3.20 -7.52 -7.36
C ALA A 96 -1.83 -7.70 -6.70
N ALA A 97 -0.77 -7.89 -7.49
CA ALA A 97 0.60 -8.00 -6.99
C ALA A 97 1.08 -6.71 -6.31
N ALA A 98 0.78 -5.53 -6.87
CA ALA A 98 1.12 -4.24 -6.27
C ALA A 98 0.38 -4.01 -4.94
N ILE A 99 -0.91 -4.36 -4.87
CA ILE A 99 -1.71 -4.31 -3.63
C ILE A 99 -1.17 -5.31 -2.61
N ALA A 100 -0.79 -6.52 -3.01
CA ALA A 100 -0.17 -7.51 -2.13
C ALA A 100 1.16 -6.99 -1.55
N TYR A 101 2.02 -6.41 -2.38
CA TYR A 101 3.30 -5.83 -1.96
C TYR A 101 3.10 -4.68 -0.96
N TYR A 102 2.18 -3.76 -1.27
CA TYR A 102 1.86 -2.64 -0.38
C TYR A 102 1.22 -3.10 0.92
N GLY A 103 0.32 -4.08 0.85
CA GLY A 103 -0.28 -4.71 2.02
C GLY A 103 0.77 -5.33 2.94
N ASP A 104 1.75 -6.01 2.37
CA ASP A 104 2.86 -6.61 3.12
C ASP A 104 3.76 -5.55 3.77
N HIS A 105 4.17 -4.52 3.03
CA HIS A 105 5.21 -3.59 3.49
C HIS A 105 4.71 -2.35 4.23
N VAL A 106 3.45 -1.93 3.99
CA VAL A 106 2.90 -0.69 4.54
C VAL A 106 1.74 -0.96 5.49
N VAL A 107 0.81 -1.84 5.11
CA VAL A 107 -0.29 -2.21 6.01
C VAL A 107 0.23 -3.10 7.13
N ASP A 108 1.03 -4.10 6.77
CA ASP A 108 1.88 -4.93 7.64
C ASP A 108 1.14 -5.49 8.88
N LYS A 109 -0.10 -5.94 8.68
CA LYS A 109 -1.01 -6.38 9.74
C LYS A 109 -1.80 -7.60 9.33
N GLY A 110 -2.06 -8.48 10.29
CA GLY A 110 -2.91 -9.65 10.09
C GLY A 110 -2.39 -10.53 8.97
N CYS A 111 -3.29 -11.00 8.09
CA CYS A 111 -2.95 -11.80 6.92
C CYS A 111 -2.19 -11.07 5.80
N TRP A 112 -2.00 -9.75 5.89
CA TRP A 112 -1.19 -9.01 4.93
C TRP A 112 0.30 -9.12 5.22
N HIS A 113 0.68 -9.28 6.49
CA HIS A 113 2.08 -9.45 6.90
C HIS A 113 2.67 -10.72 6.27
N GLY A 114 3.78 -10.55 5.55
CA GLY A 114 4.48 -11.60 4.84
C GLY A 114 3.78 -12.10 3.57
N LEU A 115 2.62 -11.55 3.19
CA LEU A 115 1.81 -12.10 2.09
C LEU A 115 2.58 -12.15 0.77
N PHE A 116 3.34 -11.09 0.48
CA PHE A 116 4.12 -10.98 -0.74
C PHE A 116 5.51 -11.62 -0.59
N SER A 117 6.18 -11.36 0.53
CA SER A 117 7.59 -11.70 0.77
C SER A 117 7.85 -13.10 1.32
N SER A 118 6.93 -13.67 2.10
CA SER A 118 7.17 -14.88 2.91
C SER A 118 6.53 -16.14 2.34
N TYR A 119 5.52 -15.99 1.48
CA TYR A 119 4.87 -17.11 0.81
C TYR A 119 5.45 -17.29 -0.59
N GLY A 120 5.49 -18.54 -1.07
CA GLY A 120 6.09 -18.92 -2.36
C GLY A 120 5.54 -18.12 -3.54
N ASP A 121 6.13 -18.32 -4.71
CA ASP A 121 5.88 -17.48 -5.89
C ASP A 121 4.39 -17.37 -6.23
N ASP A 122 3.63 -18.44 -6.03
CA ASP A 122 2.21 -18.52 -6.40
C ASP A 122 1.24 -17.95 -5.35
N LEU A 123 0.37 -17.04 -5.81
CA LEU A 123 -0.78 -16.52 -5.07
C LEU A 123 -2.05 -16.84 -5.86
N ASP A 124 -3.12 -17.18 -5.15
CA ASP A 124 -4.45 -17.27 -5.72
C ASP A 124 -5.20 -15.96 -5.46
N ILE A 125 -5.93 -15.52 -6.49
CA ILE A 125 -6.90 -14.44 -6.39
C ILE A 125 -8.31 -14.98 -6.58
N ASP A 126 -9.15 -14.80 -5.55
CA ASP A 126 -10.57 -15.13 -5.60
C ASP A 126 -11.37 -13.83 -5.71
N GLN A 127 -12.34 -13.79 -6.62
CA GLN A 127 -13.33 -12.71 -6.63
C GLN A 127 -14.52 -13.11 -5.74
N PHE A 128 -14.92 -12.21 -4.84
CA PHE A 128 -16.12 -12.37 -4.05
C PHE A 128 -17.16 -11.34 -4.49
N ASP A 129 -18.28 -11.86 -4.99
CA ASP A 129 -19.46 -11.08 -5.30
C ASP A 129 -20.10 -10.57 -3.99
N ASN A 130 -20.42 -9.28 -3.97
CA ASN A 130 -21.00 -8.54 -2.84
C ASN A 130 -20.05 -8.31 -1.65
N ALA A 131 -19.47 -7.11 -1.62
CA ALA A 131 -18.73 -6.55 -0.50
C ALA A 131 -19.64 -6.05 0.65
N ASP A 132 -20.84 -6.59 0.82
CA ASP A 132 -21.88 -5.98 1.67
C ASP A 132 -21.54 -5.95 3.17
N HIS A 133 -20.73 -6.91 3.61
CA HIS A 133 -20.19 -7.00 4.97
C HIS A 133 -18.88 -6.21 5.14
N LEU A 134 -18.44 -5.47 4.12
CA LEU A 134 -17.28 -4.60 4.19
C LEU A 134 -17.74 -3.15 4.27
N ASN A 135 -17.19 -2.40 5.22
CA ASN A 135 -17.64 -1.02 5.47
C ASN A 135 -17.27 -0.08 4.31
N VAL A 136 -16.18 -0.38 3.59
CA VAL A 136 -15.84 0.25 2.30
C VAL A 136 -16.06 -0.79 1.20
N LYS A 137 -17.12 -0.60 0.41
CA LYS A 137 -17.59 -1.57 -0.59
C LYS A 137 -16.89 -1.45 -1.96
N GLY A 138 -16.16 -0.36 -2.18
CA GLY A 138 -15.59 -0.04 -3.48
C GLY A 138 -16.64 -0.06 -4.59
N ARG A 139 -16.35 -0.78 -5.69
CA ARG A 139 -17.28 -1.01 -6.82
C ARG A 139 -18.31 -2.13 -6.59
N GLY A 140 -18.49 -2.59 -5.35
CA GLY A 140 -19.45 -3.65 -4.97
C GLY A 140 -18.86 -5.05 -4.95
N ASN A 141 -17.69 -5.25 -5.53
CA ASN A 141 -16.93 -6.51 -5.50
C ASN A 141 -15.70 -6.37 -4.60
N SER A 142 -15.23 -7.52 -4.13
CA SER A 142 -13.99 -7.62 -3.38
C SER A 142 -13.14 -8.77 -3.92
N TRP A 143 -11.85 -8.73 -3.63
CA TRP A 143 -10.89 -9.72 -4.09
C TRP A 143 -10.11 -10.24 -2.90
N GLY A 144 -10.02 -11.56 -2.76
CA GLY A 144 -9.17 -12.24 -1.78
C GLY A 144 -7.85 -12.61 -2.39
N LEU A 145 -6.77 -12.41 -1.64
CA LEU A 145 -5.45 -12.91 -1.92
C LEU A 145 -5.05 -13.92 -0.86
N ARG A 146 -4.50 -15.05 -1.32
CA ARG A 146 -3.93 -16.08 -0.45
C ARG A 146 -2.82 -16.86 -1.14
N PRO A 147 -1.88 -17.43 -0.39
CA PRO A 147 -0.95 -18.42 -0.94
C PRO A 147 -1.71 -19.64 -1.48
N SER A 148 -1.35 -20.12 -2.68
CA SER A 148 -2.07 -21.22 -3.34
C SER A 148 -2.03 -22.56 -2.59
N ASN A 149 -1.07 -22.72 -1.67
CA ASN A 149 -0.96 -23.90 -0.82
C ASN A 149 -1.77 -23.81 0.48
N MET A 150 -2.56 -22.74 0.69
CA MET A 150 -3.29 -22.49 1.93
C MET A 150 -4.81 -22.40 1.71
N ASN A 151 -5.54 -23.39 2.21
CA ASN A 151 -7.00 -23.52 2.05
C ASN A 151 -7.82 -23.10 3.29
N GLY A 152 -7.22 -22.42 4.27
CA GLY A 152 -7.94 -21.97 5.46
C GLY A 152 -7.18 -20.92 6.27
N GLY A 153 -7.90 -20.18 7.12
CA GLY A 153 -7.33 -19.14 7.97
C GLY A 153 -7.95 -17.77 7.72
N SER A 154 -7.12 -16.73 7.72
CA SER A 154 -7.51 -15.39 7.32
C SER A 154 -7.18 -15.17 5.84
N ILE A 155 -8.06 -14.49 5.12
CA ILE A 155 -7.89 -14.07 3.73
C ILE A 155 -7.57 -12.58 3.73
N ALA A 156 -6.53 -12.21 2.99
CA ALA A 156 -6.20 -10.82 2.70
C ALA A 156 -7.17 -10.31 1.64
N GLN A 157 -8.23 -9.64 2.07
CA GLN A 157 -9.30 -9.22 1.17
C GLN A 157 -9.21 -7.71 0.94
N TYR A 158 -9.41 -7.27 -0.29
CA TYR A 158 -9.42 -5.86 -0.63
C TYR A 158 -10.61 -5.49 -1.52
N THR A 159 -10.94 -4.20 -1.52
CA THR A 159 -11.89 -3.59 -2.46
C THR A 159 -11.20 -2.46 -3.20
N VAL A 160 -11.71 -2.10 -4.37
CA VAL A 160 -11.24 -0.96 -5.16
C VAL A 160 -12.45 -0.10 -5.53
N GLY A 161 -12.40 1.18 -5.15
CA GLY A 161 -13.40 2.21 -5.44
C GLY A 161 -13.42 2.66 -6.89
N ALA A 162 -14.41 3.48 -7.25
CA ALA A 162 -14.47 4.10 -8.58
C ALA A 162 -13.30 5.07 -8.80
N ASP A 163 -12.92 5.77 -7.73
CA ASP A 163 -11.83 6.74 -7.60
C ASP A 163 -10.45 6.11 -7.32
N GLY A 164 -10.37 4.78 -7.30
CA GLY A 164 -9.15 4.05 -7.00
C GLY A 164 -8.84 3.93 -5.51
N GLU A 165 -9.75 4.27 -4.59
CA GLU A 165 -9.56 3.96 -3.17
C GLU A 165 -9.50 2.44 -2.96
N VAL A 166 -8.40 1.96 -2.39
CA VAL A 166 -8.19 0.56 -2.01
C VAL A 166 -8.35 0.44 -0.50
N ALA A 167 -9.24 -0.44 -0.07
CA ALA A 167 -9.44 -0.76 1.34
C ALA A 167 -8.98 -2.19 1.64
N PHE A 168 -8.17 -2.35 2.69
CA PHE A 168 -7.50 -3.61 3.05
C PHE A 168 -8.17 -4.26 4.25
N TYR A 169 -8.49 -5.55 4.20
CA TYR A 169 -9.20 -6.27 5.25
C TYR A 169 -8.48 -7.57 5.63
N ASP A 170 -8.62 -7.96 6.90
CA ASP A 170 -8.31 -9.33 7.36
C ASP A 170 -9.63 -10.05 7.65
N VAL A 171 -9.95 -11.01 6.78
CA VAL A 171 -11.23 -11.72 6.81
C VAL A 171 -11.01 -13.19 7.13
N LYS A 172 -11.45 -13.60 8.32
CA LYS A 172 -11.41 -15.01 8.72
C LYS A 172 -12.42 -15.81 7.90
N THR A 173 -12.02 -16.95 7.35
CA THR A 173 -12.92 -17.85 6.59
C THR A 173 -14.15 -18.29 7.39
N THR A 174 -14.06 -18.33 8.72
CA THR A 174 -15.16 -18.68 9.63
C THR A 174 -16.15 -17.54 9.90
N ASN A 175 -15.85 -16.31 9.48
CA ASN A 175 -16.65 -15.12 9.76
C ASN A 175 -16.71 -14.17 8.54
N LEU A 176 -16.86 -14.74 7.35
CA LEU A 176 -16.94 -13.98 6.09
C LEU A 176 -18.12 -13.00 6.07
N GLN A 177 -19.22 -13.30 6.74
CA GLN A 177 -20.46 -12.52 6.65
C GLN A 177 -20.64 -11.47 7.77
N LYS A 178 -19.57 -11.09 8.48
CA LYS A 178 -19.64 -10.08 9.54
C LYS A 178 -19.10 -8.75 9.04
N ASP A 179 -19.80 -7.68 9.40
CA ASP A 179 -19.37 -6.31 9.15
C ASP A 179 -17.93 -6.08 9.64
N LYS A 180 -17.10 -5.53 8.76
CA LYS A 180 -15.68 -5.32 9.00
C LYS A 180 -15.24 -3.95 8.56
N ASP A 181 -14.50 -3.29 9.45
CA ASP A 181 -13.71 -2.12 9.13
C ASP A 181 -12.41 -2.52 8.41
N PRO A 182 -11.93 -1.68 7.48
CA PRO A 182 -10.62 -1.89 6.87
C PRO A 182 -9.49 -1.68 7.90
N LEU A 183 -8.42 -2.46 7.75
CA LEU A 183 -7.16 -2.28 8.46
C LEU A 183 -6.46 -0.98 8.06
N ALA A 184 -6.61 -0.60 6.78
CA ALA A 184 -6.07 0.60 6.17
C ALA A 184 -6.83 0.91 4.86
N THR A 185 -6.72 2.16 4.41
CA THR A 185 -7.12 2.58 3.07
C THR A 185 -5.98 3.35 2.41
N ALA A 186 -5.85 3.25 1.09
CA ALA A 186 -4.87 3.97 0.28
C ALA A 186 -5.40 4.17 -1.13
N ASN A 187 -4.93 5.18 -1.87
CA ASN A 187 -5.28 5.29 -3.29
C ASN A 187 -4.40 4.37 -4.14
N LEU A 188 -4.96 3.75 -5.18
CA LEU A 188 -4.22 2.88 -6.08
C LEU A 188 -3.09 3.61 -6.81
N HIS A 189 -3.24 4.89 -7.14
CA HIS A 189 -2.13 5.69 -7.67
C HIS A 189 -0.96 5.77 -6.68
N ASP A 190 -1.24 5.94 -5.38
CA ASP A 190 -0.21 6.00 -4.35
C ASP A 190 0.48 4.65 -4.15
N ILE A 191 -0.28 3.55 -4.27
CA ILE A 191 0.27 2.18 -4.24
C ILE A 191 1.23 1.96 -5.42
N ILE A 192 0.83 2.36 -6.62
CA ILE A 192 1.67 2.23 -7.83
C ILE A 192 2.93 3.11 -7.71
N ASN A 193 2.77 4.36 -7.25
CA ASN A 193 3.90 5.26 -7.00
C ASN A 193 4.86 4.67 -5.96
N TYR A 194 4.33 4.10 -4.87
CA TYR A 194 5.13 3.42 -3.86
C TYR A 194 5.97 2.29 -4.48
N VAL A 195 5.37 1.42 -5.28
CA VAL A 195 6.09 0.35 -6.01
C VAL A 195 7.18 0.91 -6.92
N ASN A 196 6.87 1.95 -7.69
CA ASN A 196 7.81 2.57 -8.62
C ASN A 196 8.99 3.22 -7.89
N ASP A 197 8.72 3.91 -6.78
CA ASP A 197 9.73 4.62 -5.99
C ASP A 197 10.63 3.67 -5.19
N HIS A 198 10.18 2.45 -4.94
CA HIS A 198 10.97 1.39 -4.29
C HIS A 198 11.73 0.50 -5.27
N SER A 199 11.64 0.78 -6.59
CA SER A 199 12.35 0.01 -7.64
C SER A 199 12.05 -1.49 -7.62
N VAL A 200 10.82 -1.89 -7.23
CA VAL A 200 10.40 -3.30 -7.18
C VAL A 200 9.48 -3.70 -8.33
N VAL A 201 9.43 -2.90 -9.40
CA VAL A 201 8.51 -3.11 -10.53
C VAL A 201 8.70 -4.49 -11.18
N ASP A 202 9.94 -4.92 -11.37
CA ASP A 202 10.22 -6.25 -11.94
C ASP A 202 9.71 -7.37 -11.04
N GLN A 203 9.82 -7.22 -9.71
CA GLN A 203 9.25 -8.18 -8.76
C GLN A 203 7.72 -8.21 -8.85
N ILE A 204 7.07 -7.07 -9.05
CA ILE A 204 5.62 -7.03 -9.27
C ILE A 204 5.24 -7.73 -10.57
N LYS A 205 5.97 -7.47 -11.67
CA LYS A 205 5.71 -8.09 -12.97
C LYS A 205 5.90 -9.60 -12.94
N ASP A 206 6.96 -10.05 -12.27
CA ASP A 206 7.28 -11.46 -12.04
C ASP A 206 6.18 -12.12 -11.20
N LYS A 207 5.90 -11.59 -10.00
CA LYS A 207 4.85 -12.11 -9.11
C LYS A 207 3.49 -12.17 -9.80
N ALA A 208 3.16 -11.19 -10.64
CA ALA A 208 1.90 -11.18 -11.39
C ALA A 208 1.75 -12.36 -12.36
N GLN A 209 2.84 -12.97 -12.85
CA GLN A 209 2.77 -14.19 -13.67
C GLN A 209 2.36 -15.42 -12.86
N HIS A 210 2.52 -15.35 -11.54
CA HIS A 210 2.25 -16.42 -10.58
C HIS A 210 0.93 -16.19 -9.82
N ILE A 211 0.15 -15.18 -10.22
CA ILE A 211 -1.19 -14.94 -9.68
C ILE A 211 -2.23 -15.68 -10.52
N HIS A 212 -2.93 -16.63 -9.89
CA HIS A 212 -3.93 -17.45 -10.54
C HIS A 212 -5.34 -16.99 -10.15
N LEU A 213 -6.16 -16.63 -11.14
CA LEU A 213 -7.57 -16.33 -10.92
C LEU A 213 -8.33 -17.63 -10.68
N GLN A 214 -8.93 -17.74 -9.50
CA GLN A 214 -9.82 -18.84 -9.13
C GLN A 214 -11.27 -18.46 -9.50
N GLN A 215 -12.00 -19.41 -10.07
CA GLN A 215 -13.41 -19.27 -10.50
C GLN A 215 -14.36 -19.96 -9.53
#